data_AF-A0A7C4H6E6-F1
#
_entry.id   AF-A0A7C4H6E6-F1
#
_cell.length_a   1.000
_cell.length_b   1.000
_cell.length_c   1.000
_cell.angle_alpha   90.00
_cell.angle_beta   90.00
_cell.angle_gamma   90.00
#
_symmetry.space_group_name_H-M   'P 1'
#
loop_
_entity.id
_entity.type
_entity.pdbx_description
1 polymer ?
#
loop_
_entity_poly.entity_id
_entity_poly.type
_entity_poly.pdbx_seq_one_letter_code
_entity_poly.pdbx_strand_id
1 'polypeptide(L)'
;MKSIFELVSKHVEPSIKRSIVESLVKRGMPRTMISKCLGISTSLITRYLRKERGLHDFTNIADLASKIEELADRIVNNRLCKEYFYYELIKLTIYALSKKYVCEIHYSIDKSINPAKCHICPEIFKNTIS
;
A
#
# COMPACT_ATOMS: atom_id res chain seq x y z
N MET A 1 15.02 15.00 -8.34
CA MET A 1 14.75 13.88 -7.42
C MET A 1 13.67 14.28 -6.44
N LYS A 2 12.44 13.85 -6.69
CA LYS A 2 11.43 13.89 -5.62
C LYS A 2 11.83 12.92 -4.50
N SER A 3 11.56 13.30 -3.26
CA SER A 3 11.88 12.47 -2.11
C SER A 3 11.10 11.16 -2.15
N ILE A 4 11.71 10.07 -1.68
CA ILE A 4 11.04 8.77 -1.54
C ILE A 4 9.76 8.88 -0.66
N PHE A 5 9.80 9.75 0.35
CA PHE A 5 8.64 9.98 1.22
C PHE A 5 7.50 10.70 0.50
N GLU A 6 7.82 11.59 -0.44
CA GLU A 6 6.82 12.25 -1.28
C GLU A 6 6.18 11.26 -2.26
N LEU A 7 6.99 10.40 -2.89
CA LEU A 7 6.50 9.29 -3.73
C LEU A 7 5.54 8.41 -2.92
N VAL A 8 5.96 7.98 -1.73
CA VAL A 8 5.19 7.07 -0.88
C VAL A 8 3.86 7.68 -0.48
N SER A 9 3.88 8.88 0.10
CA SER A 9 2.67 9.55 0.63
C SER A 9 1.67 9.92 -0.47
N LYS A 10 2.13 10.25 -1.68
CA LYS A 10 1.25 10.65 -2.79
C LYS A 10 0.78 9.48 -3.65
N HIS A 11 1.59 8.44 -3.81
CA HIS A 11 1.35 7.39 -4.81
C HIS A 11 1.29 5.98 -4.22
N VAL A 12 2.25 5.57 -3.40
CA VAL A 12 2.40 4.17 -2.96
C VAL A 12 1.40 3.83 -1.87
N GLU A 13 1.48 4.51 -0.71
CA GLU A 13 0.64 4.21 0.44
C GLU A 13 -0.87 4.34 0.12
N PRO A 14 -1.34 5.39 -0.61
CA PRO A 14 -2.74 5.47 -1.00
C PRO A 14 -3.20 4.31 -1.87
N SER A 15 -2.32 3.78 -2.73
CA SER A 15 -2.65 2.68 -3.64
C SER A 15 -2.67 1.33 -2.90
N ILE A 16 -1.75 1.09 -1.97
CA ILE A 16 -1.80 -0.09 -1.08
C ILE A 16 -3.06 -0.04 -0.21
N LYS A 17 -3.38 1.12 0.40
CA LYS A 17 -4.63 1.30 1.17
C LYS A 17 -5.86 1.00 0.33
N ARG A 18 -5.90 1.44 -0.94
CA ARG A 18 -7.02 1.12 -1.86
C ARG A 18 -7.18 -0.39 -2.00
N SER A 19 -6.10 -1.11 -2.32
CA SER A 19 -6.15 -2.57 -2.51
C SER A 19 -6.61 -3.30 -1.24
N ILE A 20 -6.18 -2.84 -0.04
CA ILE A 20 -6.68 -3.39 1.23
C ILE A 20 -8.17 -3.11 1.40
N VAL A 21 -8.63 -1.88 1.13
CA VAL A 21 -10.07 -1.52 1.22
C VAL A 21 -10.91 -2.37 0.27
N GLU A 22 -10.48 -2.56 -0.97
CA GLU A 22 -11.14 -3.43 -1.96
C GLU A 22 -11.21 -4.88 -1.45
N SER A 23 -10.11 -5.38 -0.89
CA SER A 23 -10.02 -6.74 -0.34
C SER A 23 -10.94 -6.96 0.87
N LEU A 24 -11.10 -5.95 1.73
CA LEU A 24 -12.01 -5.99 2.89
C LEU A 24 -13.47 -5.92 2.48
N VAL A 25 -13.80 -5.10 1.49
CA VAL A 25 -15.17 -5.02 0.93
C VAL A 25 -15.55 -6.35 0.28
N LYS A 26 -14.63 -6.98 -0.47
CA LYS A 26 -14.83 -8.30 -1.08
C LYS A 26 -15.14 -9.38 -0.03
N ARG A 27 -14.61 -9.24 1.19
CA ARG A 27 -14.86 -10.11 2.34
C ARG A 27 -16.13 -9.74 3.12
N GLY A 28 -16.93 -8.80 2.62
CA GLY A 28 -18.20 -8.40 3.25
C GLY A 28 -18.05 -7.48 4.45
N MET A 29 -16.85 -6.95 4.74
CA MET A 29 -16.68 -6.02 5.87
C MET A 29 -17.42 -4.70 5.60
N PRO A 30 -18.33 -4.26 6.49
CA PRO A 30 -19.08 -3.03 6.27
C PRO A 30 -18.17 -1.80 6.25
N ARG A 31 -18.46 -0.84 5.36
CA ARG A 31 -17.65 0.39 5.20
C ARG A 31 -17.46 1.18 6.50
N THR A 32 -18.45 1.15 7.39
CA THR A 32 -18.38 1.78 8.72
C THR A 32 -17.36 1.09 9.63
N MET A 33 -17.25 -0.24 9.56
CA MET A 33 -16.21 -0.99 10.26
C MET A 33 -14.84 -0.75 9.63
N ILE A 34 -14.73 -0.74 8.30
CA ILE A 34 -13.47 -0.41 7.59
C ILE A 34 -12.99 0.99 8.03
N SER A 35 -13.88 1.98 8.03
CA SER A 35 -13.55 3.35 8.46
C SER A 35 -12.98 3.39 9.88
N LYS A 36 -13.66 2.74 10.84
CA LYS A 36 -13.18 2.64 12.23
C LYS A 36 -11.87 1.87 12.36
N CYS A 37 -11.71 0.80 11.58
CA CYS A 37 -10.56 -0.09 11.67
C CYS A 37 -9.29 0.55 11.09
N LEU A 38 -9.40 1.19 9.92
CA LEU A 38 -8.27 1.78 9.21
C LEU A 38 -7.99 3.23 9.64
N GLY A 39 -8.89 3.84 10.42
CA GLY A 39 -8.77 5.23 10.85
C GLY A 39 -8.94 6.23 9.70
N ILE A 40 -9.79 5.90 8.71
CA ILE A 40 -10.03 6.74 7.53
C ILE A 40 -11.51 7.10 7.40
N SER A 41 -11.80 8.21 6.73
CA SER A 41 -13.18 8.63 6.49
C SER A 41 -13.90 7.67 5.54
N THR A 42 -15.22 7.56 5.69
CA THR A 42 -16.09 6.85 4.74
C THR A 42 -16.04 7.48 3.34
N SER A 43 -15.84 8.79 3.25
CA SER A 43 -15.62 9.48 1.97
C SER A 43 -14.35 9.02 1.27
N LEU A 44 -13.24 8.81 1.99
CA LEU A 44 -12.01 8.30 1.42
C LEU A 44 -12.18 6.85 0.92
N ILE A 45 -12.92 6.01 1.66
CA ILE A 45 -13.28 4.65 1.21
C ILE A 45 -14.04 4.71 -0.12
N THR A 46 -15.06 5.57 -0.24
CA THR A 46 -15.80 5.73 -1.49
C THR A 46 -14.88 6.16 -2.64
N ARG A 47 -13.98 7.11 -2.41
CA ARG A 47 -13.01 7.57 -3.42
C ARG A 47 -12.03 6.47 -3.84
N TYR A 48 -11.62 5.61 -2.91
CA TYR A 48 -10.82 4.42 -3.22
C TYR A 48 -11.58 3.47 -4.14
N LEU A 49 -12.82 3.11 -3.79
CA LEU A 49 -13.64 2.17 -4.57
C LEU A 49 -14.01 2.72 -5.96
N ARG A 50 -14.11 4.05 -6.11
CA ARG A 50 -14.31 4.73 -7.41
C ARG A 50 -13.01 4.95 -8.18
N LYS A 51 -11.88 4.48 -7.66
CA LYS A 51 -10.53 4.66 -8.24
C LYS A 51 -10.12 6.13 -8.45
N GLU A 52 -10.69 7.04 -7.65
CA GLU A 52 -10.35 8.47 -7.64
C GLU A 52 -9.12 8.78 -6.77
N ARG A 53 -8.66 7.79 -5.98
CA ARG A 53 -7.46 7.86 -5.13
C ARG A 53 -6.72 6.52 -5.16
N GLY A 54 -5.40 6.55 -5.00
CA GLY A 54 -4.56 5.35 -5.02
C GLY A 54 -4.49 4.75 -6.41
N LEU A 55 -4.02 5.52 -7.40
CA LEU A 55 -4.20 5.23 -8.83
C LEU A 55 -3.40 4.02 -9.33
N HIS A 56 -2.41 3.55 -8.57
CA HIS A 56 -1.53 2.47 -9.00
C HIS A 56 -2.11 1.11 -8.60
N ASP A 57 -2.04 0.17 -9.53
CA ASP A 57 -2.56 -1.17 -9.30
C ASP A 57 -1.45 -2.12 -8.85
N PHE A 58 -1.49 -2.50 -7.58
CA PHE A 58 -0.56 -3.45 -6.98
C PHE A 58 -1.05 -4.91 -7.06
N THR A 59 -2.26 -5.18 -7.56
CA THR A 59 -2.76 -6.56 -7.66
C THR A 59 -2.04 -7.38 -8.74
N ASN A 60 -1.38 -6.71 -9.69
CA ASN A 60 -0.60 -7.35 -10.76
C ASN A 60 0.77 -7.85 -10.29
N ILE A 61 1.19 -7.52 -9.07
CA ILE A 61 2.43 -8.02 -8.46
C ILE A 61 2.05 -9.13 -7.50
N ALA A 62 2.07 -10.38 -7.98
CA ALA A 62 1.55 -11.54 -7.25
C ALA A 62 2.04 -11.65 -5.81
N ASP A 63 3.33 -11.38 -5.58
CA ASP A 63 3.92 -11.40 -4.23
C ASP A 63 3.32 -10.32 -3.32
N LEU A 64 3.25 -9.06 -3.75
CA LEU A 64 2.64 -7.99 -2.97
C LEU A 64 1.13 -8.19 -2.78
N ALA A 65 0.44 -8.65 -3.82
CA ALA A 65 -0.99 -8.96 -3.79
C ALA A 65 -1.29 -10.03 -2.73
N SER A 66 -0.49 -11.11 -2.67
CA SER A 66 -0.67 -12.17 -1.67
C SER A 66 -0.59 -11.64 -0.23
N LYS A 67 0.34 -10.72 0.05
CA LYS A 67 0.50 -10.11 1.38
C LYS A 67 -0.64 -9.15 1.74
N ILE A 68 -1.19 -8.45 0.75
CA ILE A 68 -2.38 -7.60 0.93
C ILE A 68 -3.60 -8.46 1.29
N GLU A 69 -3.80 -9.57 0.59
CA GLU A 69 -4.90 -10.51 0.85
C GLU A 69 -4.76 -11.15 2.24
N GLU A 70 -3.56 -11.60 2.62
CA GLU A 70 -3.27 -12.14 3.94
C GLU A 70 -3.56 -11.12 5.06
N LEU A 71 -3.16 -9.86 4.88
CA LEU A 71 -3.49 -8.80 5.82
C LEU A 71 -5.00 -8.58 5.91
N ALA A 72 -5.71 -8.58 4.78
CA ALA A 72 -7.16 -8.43 4.78
C ALA A 72 -7.87 -9.59 5.52
N ASP A 73 -7.41 -10.83 5.35
CA ASP A 73 -7.91 -11.99 6.10
C ASP A 73 -7.67 -11.83 7.60
N ARG A 74 -6.47 -11.41 8.00
CA ARG A 74 -6.14 -11.16 9.41
C ARG A 74 -6.97 -10.03 10.00
N ILE A 75 -7.26 -8.97 9.24
CA ILE A 75 -8.13 -7.87 9.69
C ILE A 75 -9.55 -8.38 9.96
N VAL A 76 -10.11 -9.17 9.05
CA VAL A 76 -11.48 -9.71 9.20
C VAL A 76 -11.57 -10.69 10.37
N ASN A 77 -10.60 -11.60 10.51
CA ASN A 77 -10.64 -12.67 11.49
C ASN A 77 -10.17 -12.23 12.89
N ASN A 78 -9.09 -11.45 12.98
CA ASN A 78 -8.43 -11.11 14.25
C ASN A 78 -8.65 -9.65 14.66
N ARG A 79 -9.45 -8.88 13.91
CA ARG A 79 -9.72 -7.45 14.14
C ARG A 79 -8.45 -6.59 14.31
N LEU A 80 -7.42 -6.87 13.51
CA LEU A 80 -6.18 -6.08 13.48
C LEU A 80 -6.43 -4.65 12.97
N CYS A 81 -6.80 -3.76 13.88
CA CYS A 81 -7.24 -2.41 13.58
C CYS A 81 -6.32 -1.35 14.22
N LYS A 82 -6.48 -0.09 13.78
CA LYS A 82 -5.78 1.10 14.28
C LYS A 82 -4.26 0.96 14.16
N GLU A 83 -3.54 0.99 15.28
CA GLU A 83 -2.08 0.96 15.34
C GLU A 83 -1.51 -0.30 14.68
N TYR A 84 -2.15 -1.45 14.87
CA TYR A 84 -1.74 -2.71 14.22
C TYR A 84 -1.86 -2.63 12.71
N PHE A 85 -2.98 -2.10 12.20
CA PHE A 85 -3.15 -1.89 10.77
C PHE A 85 -2.09 -0.92 10.22
N TYR A 86 -1.83 0.18 10.93
CA TYR A 86 -0.85 1.17 10.51
C TYR A 86 0.58 0.58 10.45
N TYR A 87 0.95 -0.23 11.44
CA TYR A 87 2.20 -0.97 11.46
C TYR A 87 2.33 -1.91 10.24
N GLU A 88 1.32 -2.74 9.97
CA GLU A 88 1.33 -3.67 8.85
C GLU A 88 1.35 -2.96 7.49
N LEU A 89 0.63 -1.84 7.36
CA LEU A 89 0.66 -1.00 6.18
C LEU A 89 2.07 -0.42 5.92
N ILE A 90 2.76 0.04 6.96
CA ILE A 90 4.15 0.50 6.84
C ILE A 90 5.03 -0.65 6.38
N LYS A 91 4.91 -1.84 7.00
CA LYS A 91 5.68 -3.03 6.58
C LYS A 91 5.46 -3.37 5.11
N LEU A 92 4.21 -3.39 4.65
CA LEU A 92 3.87 -3.62 3.24
C LEU A 92 4.47 -2.57 2.32
N THR A 93 4.41 -1.30 2.73
CA THR A 93 4.98 -0.19 1.96
C THR A 93 6.49 -0.33 1.82
N ILE A 94 7.19 -0.55 2.93
CA ILE A 94 8.64 -0.77 2.97
C ILE A 94 9.03 -2.02 2.18
N TYR A 95 8.22 -3.08 2.27
CA TYR A 95 8.39 -4.29 1.47
C TYR A 95 8.36 -3.98 -0.03
N ALA A 96 7.34 -3.27 -0.50
CA ALA A 96 7.22 -2.86 -1.90
C ALA A 96 8.41 -1.98 -2.36
N LEU A 97 8.93 -1.10 -1.49
CA LEU A 97 10.14 -0.31 -1.75
C LEU A 97 11.38 -1.20 -1.89
N SER A 98 11.60 -2.11 -0.94
CA SER A 98 12.78 -2.99 -0.90
C SER A 98 12.86 -3.93 -2.11
N LYS A 99 11.71 -4.33 -2.67
CA LYS A 99 11.60 -5.22 -3.82
C LYS A 99 11.59 -4.50 -5.18
N LYS A 100 11.80 -3.18 -5.20
CA LYS A 100 11.73 -2.33 -6.40
C LYS A 100 10.36 -2.29 -7.10
N TYR A 101 9.28 -2.74 -6.45
CA TYR A 101 7.93 -2.79 -7.05
C TYR A 101 7.35 -1.42 -7.39
N VAL A 102 7.90 -0.36 -6.80
CA VAL A 102 7.45 1.02 -7.04
C VAL A 102 8.32 1.77 -8.06
N CYS A 103 9.39 1.16 -8.58
CA CYS A 103 10.38 1.88 -9.39
C CYS A 103 9.80 2.43 -10.70
N GLU A 104 8.90 1.70 -11.35
CA GLU A 104 8.19 2.19 -12.55
C GLU A 104 7.29 3.38 -12.23
N ILE A 105 6.62 3.36 -11.08
CA ILE A 105 5.83 4.49 -10.60
C ILE A 105 6.77 5.69 -10.36
N HIS A 106 7.92 5.47 -9.72
CA HIS A 106 8.89 6.52 -9.46
C HIS A 106 9.43 7.14 -10.77
N TYR A 107 9.80 6.30 -11.74
CA TYR A 107 10.25 6.75 -13.06
C TYR A 107 9.16 7.48 -13.85
N SER A 108 7.89 7.10 -13.68
CA SER A 108 6.78 7.83 -14.31
C SER A 108 6.67 9.27 -13.82
N ILE A 109 7.06 9.53 -12.57
CA ILE A 109 6.97 10.83 -11.90
C ILE A 109 8.25 11.64 -12.05
N ASP A 110 9.41 10.98 -11.98
CA ASP A 110 10.74 11.59 -12.07
C ASP A 110 11.62 10.82 -13.07
N LYS A 111 11.72 11.35 -14.28
CA LYS A 111 12.48 10.76 -15.39
C LYS A 111 13.99 10.76 -15.18
N SER A 112 14.50 11.46 -14.17
CA SER A 112 15.93 11.44 -13.82
C SER A 112 16.37 10.12 -13.18
N ILE A 113 15.42 9.29 -12.75
CA ILE A 113 15.69 8.02 -12.08
C ILE A 113 15.76 6.91 -13.11
N ASN A 114 16.81 6.08 -13.05
CA ASN A 114 16.91 4.86 -13.84
C ASN A 114 16.58 3.64 -12.94
N PRO A 115 15.43 2.97 -13.11
CA PRO A 115 15.04 1.79 -12.32
C PRO A 115 16.09 0.67 -12.29
N ALA A 116 16.81 0.46 -13.39
CA ALA A 116 17.83 -0.58 -13.50
C ALA A 116 19.10 -0.25 -12.71
N LYS A 117 19.45 1.04 -12.56
CA LYS A 117 20.67 1.49 -11.88
C LYS A 117 20.44 1.93 -10.43
N CYS A 118 19.20 2.28 -10.06
CA CYS A 118 18.86 2.74 -8.71
C CYS A 118 18.75 1.57 -7.72
N HIS A 119 19.46 1.66 -6.60
CA HIS A 119 19.49 0.65 -5.52
C HIS A 119 19.17 1.21 -4.13
N ILE A 120 18.84 2.51 -4.04
CA ILE A 120 18.60 3.22 -2.78
C ILE A 120 17.57 2.49 -1.89
N CYS A 121 16.39 2.16 -2.42
CA CYS A 121 15.33 1.54 -1.63
C CYS A 121 15.70 0.12 -1.15
N PRO A 122 16.18 -0.79 -2.02
CA PRO A 122 16.70 -2.08 -1.56
C PRO A 122 17.80 -1.94 -0.51
N GLU A 123 18.77 -1.05 -0.67
CA GLU A 123 19.89 -0.90 0.28
C GLU A 123 19.43 -0.40 1.65
N ILE A 124 18.51 0.57 1.69
CA ILE A 124 18.00 1.14 2.94
C ILE A 124 17.05 0.16 3.66
N PHE A 125 16.18 -0.54 2.91
CA PHE A 125 15.02 -1.24 3.48
C PHE A 125 15.12 -2.77 3.52
N LYS A 126 16.20 -3.37 2.98
CA LYS A 126 16.36 -4.84 2.91
C LYS A 126 16.15 -5.56 4.25
N ASN A 127 16.60 -4.96 5.36
CA ASN A 127 16.59 -5.59 6.68
C ASN A 127 15.40 -5.19 7.54
N THR A 128 14.48 -4.38 7.03
CA THR A 128 13.35 -3.85 7.83
C THR A 128 12.17 -4.83 7.90
N ILE A 129 12.26 -5.98 7.22
CA ILE A 129 11.14 -6.91 7.02
C ILE A 129 11.52 -8.35 7.43
N SER A 130 12.46 -8.50 8.36
CA SER A 130 12.75 -9.78 9.04
C SER A 130 11.61 -10.19 9.97
#